data_AF-A0A819K8N3-F1
#
_entry.id   AF-A0A819K8N3-F1
#
_cell.length_a   1.000
_cell.length_b   1.000
_cell.length_c   1.000
_cell.angle_alpha   90.00
_cell.angle_beta   90.00
_cell.angle_gamma   90.00
#
_symmetry.space_group_name_H-M   'P 1'
#
loop_
_entity.id
_entity.type
_entity.pdbx_description
1 polymer ?
#
loop_
_entity_poly.entity_id
_entity_poly.type
_entity_poly.pdbx_seq_one_letter_code
_entity_poly.pdbx_strand_id
1 'polypeptide(L)'
;MMLTGNICLSALICGCCMLAMCLTTFKNDLNQIQFQDSLCIFRAYITYVSGALFINSFLLTAIRQYFTVIYRNRLYFQSIRFQFLLICLTWILALEKVLSSGYPCTEKALAGYPIWVL
;
A
#
# COMPACT_ATOMS: atom_id res chain seq x y z
N MET A 1 6.91 15.28 13.61
CA MET A 1 7.28 14.10 12.82
C MET A 1 6.03 13.47 12.18
N MET A 2 5.32 14.21 11.32
CA MET A 2 4.04 13.74 10.78
C MET A 2 4.23 12.67 9.68
N LEU A 3 5.22 12.85 8.80
CA LEU A 3 5.58 11.84 7.79
C LEU A 3 5.95 10.48 8.39
N THR A 4 6.70 10.46 9.50
CA THR A 4 7.07 9.22 10.20
C THR A 4 5.82 8.50 10.71
N GLY A 5 4.85 9.24 11.24
CA GLY A 5 3.55 8.68 11.62
C GLY A 5 2.81 8.05 10.44
N ASN A 6 2.84 8.68 9.26
CA ASN A 6 2.24 8.12 8.04
C ASN A 6 2.94 6.83 7.58
N ILE A 7 4.28 6.75 7.72
CA ILE A 7 5.03 5.51 7.44
C ILE A 7 4.61 4.41 8.40
N CYS A 8 4.56 4.69 9.72
CA CYS A 8 4.15 3.69 10.71
C CYS A 8 2.70 3.23 10.48
N LEU A 9 1.79 4.15 10.17
CA LEU A 9 0.39 3.82 9.89
C LEU A 9 0.25 2.98 8.62
N SER A 10 0.93 3.36 7.53
CA SER A 10 0.92 2.59 6.28
C SER A 10 1.56 1.21 6.44
N ALA A 11 2.64 1.10 7.22
CA ALA A 11 3.27 -0.17 7.58
C ALA A 11 2.31 -1.08 8.36
N LEU A 12 1.60 -0.52 9.35
CA LEU A 12 0.63 -1.26 10.15
C LEU A 12 -0.53 -1.77 9.28
N ILE A 13 -1.09 -0.91 8.42
CA ILE A 13 -2.16 -1.30 7.49
C ILE A 13 -1.67 -2.40 6.55
N CYS A 14 -0.49 -2.24 5.94
CA CYS A 14 0.10 -3.24 5.04
C CYS A 14 0.33 -4.58 5.76
N GLY A 15 0.90 -4.55 6.96
CA GLY A 15 1.12 -5.73 7.79
C GLY A 15 -0.18 -6.46 8.15
N CYS A 16 -1.23 -5.71 8.56
CA CYS A 16 -2.55 -6.29 8.82
C CYS A 16 -3.16 -6.94 7.57
N CYS A 17 -2.99 -6.36 6.39
CA CYS A 17 -3.49 -6.93 5.13
C CYS A 17 -2.75 -8.21 4.75
N MET A 18 -1.43 -8.21 4.87
CA MET A 18 -0.60 -9.39 4.62
C MET A 18 -0.96 -10.53 5.59
N LEU A 19 -1.11 -10.23 6.89
CA LEU A 19 -1.55 -11.22 7.88
C LEU A 19 -2.95 -11.77 7.55
N ALA A 20 -3.89 -10.90 7.14
CA ALA A 20 -5.23 -11.33 6.75
C ALA A 20 -5.20 -12.25 5.51
N MET A 21 -4.36 -11.94 4.52
CA MET A 21 -4.14 -12.78 3.34
C MET A 21 -3.55 -14.14 3.71
N CYS A 22 -2.49 -14.17 4.51
CA CYS A 22 -1.89 -15.41 5.00
C CYS A 22 -2.88 -16.27 5.78
N LEU A 23 -3.71 -15.68 6.64
CA LEU A 23 -4.73 -16.41 7.39
C LEU A 23 -5.80 -17.02 6.47
N THR A 24 -6.21 -16.32 5.40
CA THR A 24 -7.13 -16.91 4.42
C THR A 24 -6.50 -18.00 3.60
N THR A 25 -5.27 -17.83 3.16
CA THR A 25 -4.54 -18.88 2.43
C THR A 25 -4.40 -20.13 3.30
N PHE A 26 -3.96 -19.95 4.55
CA PHE A 26 -3.85 -21.04 5.51
C PHE A 26 -5.19 -21.76 5.78
N LYS A 27 -6.28 -21.00 5.92
CA LYS A 27 -7.62 -21.56 6.10
C LYS A 27 -8.10 -22.33 4.85
N ASN A 28 -7.77 -21.86 3.66
CA ASN A 28 -8.13 -22.53 2.42
C ASN A 28 -7.31 -23.80 2.21
N ASP A 29 -6.01 -23.77 2.53
CA ASP A 29 -5.12 -24.94 2.49
C ASP A 29 -5.60 -26.05 3.43
N LEU A 30 -6.04 -25.68 4.64
CA LEU A 30 -6.58 -26.64 5.62
C LEU A 30 -7.87 -27.31 5.15
N ASN A 31 -8.73 -26.59 4.44
CA ASN A 31 -10.04 -27.09 4.06
C ASN A 31 -10.05 -27.76 2.67
N GLN A 32 -8.99 -27.65 1.85
CA GLN A 32 -8.89 -28.18 0.47
C GLN A 32 -10.09 -27.84 -0.45
N ILE A 33 -10.89 -26.83 -0.11
CA ILE A 33 -12.05 -26.40 -0.90
C ILE A 33 -11.65 -25.15 -1.69
N GLN A 34 -11.82 -25.20 -3.02
CA GLN A 34 -11.79 -23.99 -3.85
C GLN A 34 -12.99 -23.10 -3.51
N PHE A 35 -12.80 -22.18 -2.57
CA PHE A 35 -13.81 -21.19 -2.21
C PHE A 35 -13.71 -19.98 -3.14
N GLN A 36 -14.84 -19.61 -3.76
CA GLN A 36 -14.98 -18.36 -4.49
C GLN A 36 -15.11 -17.22 -3.48
N ASP A 37 -13.96 -16.68 -3.06
CA ASP A 37 -13.91 -15.68 -2.00
C ASP A 37 -14.20 -14.28 -2.55
N SER A 38 -15.40 -13.77 -2.29
CA SER A 38 -15.84 -12.43 -2.75
C SER A 38 -14.99 -11.30 -2.17
N LEU A 39 -14.33 -11.54 -1.05
CA LEU A 39 -13.43 -10.58 -0.40
C LEU A 39 -12.01 -10.60 -0.97
N CYS A 40 -11.67 -11.55 -1.84
CA CYS A 40 -10.33 -11.64 -2.44
C CYS A 40 -9.97 -10.35 -3.20
N ILE A 41 -10.89 -9.85 -4.02
CA ILE A 41 -10.70 -8.60 -4.79
C ILE A 41 -10.45 -7.43 -3.84
N PHE A 42 -11.27 -7.32 -2.79
CA PHE A 42 -11.16 -6.25 -1.81
C PHE A 42 -9.83 -6.31 -1.04
N ARG A 43 -9.40 -7.50 -0.62
CA ARG A 43 -8.12 -7.70 0.08
C ARG A 43 -6.92 -7.40 -0.83
N ALA A 44 -6.96 -7.85 -2.08
CA ALA A 44 -5.95 -7.54 -3.08
C ALA A 44 -5.86 -6.02 -3.30
N TYR A 45 -7.01 -5.36 -3.46
CA TYR A 45 -7.10 -3.90 -3.59
C TYR A 45 -6.44 -3.17 -2.41
N ILE A 46 -6.79 -3.51 -1.17
CA ILE A 46 -6.21 -2.86 0.01
C ILE A 46 -4.70 -3.15 0.10
N THR A 47 -4.27 -4.37 -0.21
CA THR A 47 -2.85 -4.74 -0.17
C THR A 47 -2.03 -3.91 -1.17
N TYR A 48 -2.54 -3.72 -2.39
CA TYR A 48 -1.89 -2.86 -3.39
C TYR A 48 -1.87 -1.39 -2.97
N VAL A 49 -2.99 -0.86 -2.48
CA VAL A 49 -3.07 0.54 -2.00
C VAL A 49 -2.08 0.76 -0.86
N SER A 50 -2.06 -0.12 0.14
CA SER A 50 -1.18 0.00 1.30
C SER A 50 0.29 -0.14 0.92
N GLY A 51 0.64 -1.04 -0.01
CA GLY A 51 1.99 -1.14 -0.58
C GLY A 51 2.43 0.11 -1.33
N ALA A 52 1.56 0.67 -2.17
CA ALA A 52 1.84 1.91 -2.89
C ALA A 52 2.03 3.10 -1.94
N LEU A 53 1.19 3.20 -0.90
CA LEU A 53 1.31 4.22 0.15
C LEU A 53 2.61 4.09 0.92
N PHE A 54 3.03 2.86 1.23
CA PHE A 54 4.29 2.59 1.93
C PHE A 54 5.48 3.10 1.10
N ILE A 55 5.60 2.67 -0.17
CA ILE A 55 6.69 3.10 -1.06
C ILE A 55 6.70 4.63 -1.26
N ASN A 56 5.54 5.23 -1.54
CA ASN A 56 5.43 6.68 -1.72
C ASN A 56 5.80 7.46 -0.45
N SER A 57 5.51 6.93 0.74
CA SER A 57 5.87 7.55 2.01
C SER A 57 7.39 7.57 2.25
N PHE A 58 8.11 6.52 1.85
CA PHE A 58 9.57 6.53 1.87
C PHE A 58 10.15 7.53 0.86
N LEU A 59 9.60 7.58 -0.36
CA LEU A 59 10.01 8.54 -1.38
C LEU A 59 9.85 9.98 -0.86
N LEU A 60 8.69 10.32 -0.30
CA LEU A 60 8.44 11.64 0.30
C LEU A 60 9.43 11.97 1.43
N THR A 61 9.78 10.97 2.24
CA THR A 61 10.74 11.17 3.33
C THR A 61 12.14 11.43 2.79
N ALA A 62 12.58 10.70 1.77
CA ALA A 62 13.85 10.91 1.09
C ALA A 62 13.92 12.29 0.42
N ILE A 63 12.85 12.69 -0.28
CA ILE A 63 12.72 14.02 -0.90
C ILE A 63 12.80 15.11 0.18
N ARG A 64 12.10 14.95 1.31
CA ARG A 64 12.16 15.92 2.41
C ARG A 64 13.57 16.04 2.98
N GLN A 65 14.27 14.92 3.19
CA GLN A 65 15.66 14.92 3.68
C GLN A 65 16.58 15.62 2.68
N TYR A 66 16.43 15.34 1.38
CA TYR A 66 17.16 16.00 0.31
C TYR A 66 16.98 17.53 0.32
N PHE A 67 15.73 18.00 0.35
CA PHE A 67 15.44 19.44 0.44
C PHE A 67 15.96 20.07 1.73
N THR A 68 15.92 19.35 2.85
CA THR A 68 16.43 19.84 4.14
C THR A 68 17.95 20.06 4.09
N VAL A 69 18.68 19.15 3.43
CA VAL A 69 20.15 19.22 3.31
C VAL A 69 20.58 20.34 2.35
N ILE A 70 19.92 20.45 1.19
CA ILE A 70 20.33 21.42 0.15
C ILE A 70 19.82 22.83 0.44
N TYR A 71 18.57 22.96 0.90
CA TYR A 71 17.91 24.25 1.11
C TYR A 71 17.70 24.52 2.61
N ARG A 72 18.78 24.44 3.38
CA ARG A 72 18.78 24.61 4.83
C ARG A 72 18.09 25.90 5.33
N ASN A 73 18.06 26.95 4.50
CA ASN A 73 17.48 28.25 4.85
C ASN A 73 15.99 28.43 4.46
N ARG A 74 15.36 27.48 3.77
CA ARG A 74 13.94 27.58 3.37
C ARG A 74 13.03 26.80 4.31
N LEU A 75 12.64 27.43 5.42
CA LEU A 75 11.70 26.90 6.44
C LEU A 75 10.31 26.52 5.89
N TYR A 76 9.94 26.99 4.70
CA TYR A 76 8.61 26.76 4.11
C TYR A 76 8.28 25.26 3.94
N PHE A 77 9.26 24.44 3.54
CA PHE A 77 9.09 22.99 3.37
C PHE A 77 8.90 22.23 4.69
N GLN A 78 9.22 22.87 5.81
CA GLN A 78 9.05 22.28 7.15
C GLN A 78 7.65 22.52 7.73
N SER A 79 6.83 23.36 7.09
CA SER A 79 5.48 23.68 7.57
C SER A 79 4.57 22.45 7.63
N ILE A 80 3.83 22.31 8.74
CA ILE A 80 2.88 21.22 8.99
C ILE A 80 1.80 21.18 7.89
N ARG A 81 1.33 22.35 7.43
CA ARG A 81 0.29 22.45 6.39
C ARG A 81 0.76 21.84 5.07
N PHE A 82 2.02 22.08 4.70
CA PHE A 82 2.60 21.53 3.47
C PHE A 82 2.82 20.01 3.58
N GLN A 83 3.29 19.52 4.73
CA GLN A 83 3.42 18.07 4.96
C GLN A 83 2.07 17.35 4.88
N PHE A 84 1.02 17.95 5.44
CA PHE A 84 -0.33 17.39 5.35
C PHE A 84 -0.85 17.34 3.91
N LEU A 85 -0.68 18.43 3.14
CA LEU A 85 -1.06 18.45 1.72
C LEU A 85 -0.34 17.37 0.90
N LEU A 86 0.96 17.17 1.13
CA LEU A 86 1.73 16.11 0.45
C LEU A 86 1.21 14.71 0.80
N ILE A 87 0.87 14.47 2.07
CA ILE A 87 0.28 13.21 2.50
C ILE A 87 -1.05 13.01 1.76
N CYS A 88 -1.98 13.97 1.80
CA CYS A 88 -3.26 13.87 1.10
C CYS A 88 -3.09 13.59 -0.41
N LEU A 89 -2.16 14.28 -1.08
CA LEU A 89 -1.85 14.05 -2.49
C LEU A 89 -1.35 12.63 -2.74
N THR A 90 -0.46 12.11 -1.90
CA THR A 90 0.01 10.71 -2.06
C THR A 90 -1.10 9.69 -1.89
N TRP A 91 -2.08 9.94 -1.03
CA TRP A 91 -3.24 9.06 -0.87
C TRP A 91 -4.14 9.08 -2.10
N ILE A 92 -4.44 10.27 -2.65
CA ILE A 92 -5.25 10.40 -3.87
C ILE A 92 -4.55 9.71 -5.05
N LEU A 93 -3.26 9.96 -5.25
CA LEU A 93 -2.48 9.35 -6.34
C LEU A 93 -2.35 7.83 -6.20
N ALA A 94 -2.24 7.32 -4.97
CA ALA A 94 -2.21 5.88 -4.73
C ALA A 94 -3.55 5.22 -5.12
N LEU A 95 -4.68 5.83 -4.74
CA LEU A 95 -6.01 5.35 -5.10
C LEU A 95 -6.26 5.42 -6.60
N GLU A 96 -5.86 6.51 -7.25
CA GLU A 96 -6.02 6.70 -8.69
C GLU A 96 -5.21 5.66 -9.50
N LYS A 97 -3.94 5.43 -9.14
CA LYS A 97 -3.11 4.39 -9.80
C LYS A 97 -3.73 3.01 -9.68
N VAL A 98 -4.23 2.69 -8.49
CA VAL A 98 -4.89 1.42 -8.20
C VAL A 98 -6.17 1.29 -9.03
N LEU A 99 -6.98 2.35 -9.11
CA LEU A 99 -8.21 2.34 -9.92
C LEU A 99 -7.91 2.18 -11.42
N SER A 100 -6.87 2.86 -11.93
CA SER A 100 -6.47 2.79 -13.34
C SER A 100 -5.83 1.45 -13.72
N SER A 101 -5.30 0.69 -12.75
CA SER A 101 -4.61 -0.56 -13.03
C SER A 101 -5.52 -1.72 -13.43
N GLY A 102 -6.85 -1.56 -13.31
CA GLY A 102 -7.84 -2.51 -13.81
C GLY A 102 -7.57 -3.95 -13.34
N TYR A 103 -7.87 -4.26 -12.08
CA TYR A 103 -7.51 -5.56 -11.49
C TYR A 103 -8.17 -6.75 -12.21
N PRO A 104 -7.38 -7.73 -12.71
CA PRO A 104 -7.88 -8.95 -13.33
C PRO A 104 -8.02 -10.07 -12.28
N CYS A 105 -8.71 -9.83 -11.16
CA CYS A 105 -8.90 -10.89 -10.16
C CYS A 105 -9.92 -11.96 -10.59
N THR A 106 -10.60 -11.78 -11.73
CA THR A 106 -11.63 -12.72 -12.20
C THR A 106 -11.12 -13.76 -13.20
N GLU A 107 -9.98 -13.57 -13.86
CA GLU A 107 -9.61 -14.45 -14.99
C GLU A 107 -8.53 -15.50 -14.67
N LYS A 108 -7.67 -15.29 -13.66
CA LYS A 108 -6.59 -16.25 -13.32
C LYS A 108 -6.92 -17.20 -12.16
N ALA A 109 -8.04 -17.01 -11.47
CA ALA A 109 -8.48 -17.95 -10.43
C ALA A 109 -9.10 -19.25 -11.01
N LEU A 110 -9.46 -19.28 -12.30
CA LEU A 110 -9.98 -20.48 -12.98
C LEU A 110 -8.92 -21.27 -13.77
N ALA A 111 -7.80 -20.66 -14.16
CA ALA A 111 -6.72 -21.34 -14.85
C ALA A 111 -5.66 -21.78 -13.84
N GLY A 112 -5.91 -22.91 -13.18
CA GLY A 112 -5.03 -23.48 -12.16
C GLY A 112 -3.56 -23.46 -12.58
N TYR A 113 -2.77 -22.65 -11.89
CA TYR A 113 -1.31 -22.76 -11.87
C TYR A 113 -0.79 -22.50 -10.47
N PRO A 114 0.30 -23.18 -10.09
CA PRO A 114 0.73 -23.31 -8.72
C PRO A 114 1.42 -22.03 -8.24
N ILE A 115 1.15 -21.73 -6.98
CA ILE A 115 1.86 -20.79 -6.13
C ILE A 115 3.32 -21.23 -6.07
N TRP A 116 4.16 -20.71 -6.95
CA TRP A 116 5.61 -20.64 -6.74
C TRP A 116 6.14 -19.36 -7.38
N VAL A 117 6.94 -18.67 -6.57
CA VAL A 117 7.89 -17.58 -6.90
C VAL A 117 7.37 -16.16 -6.73
N LEU A 118 7.82 -15.59 -5.61
CA LEU A 118 8.27 -14.21 -5.33
C LEU A 118 7.62 -13.05 -6.09
#